data_AF-A0A2V8M659-F1
#
_entry.id   AF-A0A2V8M659-F1
#
_cell.length_a   1.000
_cell.length_b   1.000
_cell.length_c   1.000
_cell.angle_alpha   90.00
_cell.angle_beta   90.00
_cell.angle_gamma   90.00
#
_symmetry.space_group_name_H-M   'P 1'
#
loop_
_entity.id
_entity.type
_entity.pdbx_description
1 polymer ?
#
loop_
_entity_poly.entity_id
_entity_poly.type
_entity_poly.pdbx_seq_one_letter_code
_entity_poly.pdbx_strand_id
1 'polypeptide(L)'
;EFFDISFQKDFPLPFGAEGKRKLQFRVDLINAFNHPNFRYGNTGNTPNGFGGLPNETPVTQAELTAWLAANPGKTATLTQVQNLTINSRLPSGAIPLDFFHVPIPQGFATTAATSFDITTLSGLKLYRLRQAYDASFGVLGASVPYQPRYIQLGLKLYF
;
A
#
# COMPACT_ATOMS: atom_id res chain seq x y z
N GLU A 1 -3.06 19.63 2.12
CA GLU A 1 -2.50 20.13 3.39
C GLU A 1 -3.61 20.79 4.16
N PHE A 2 -3.66 20.70 5.50
CA PHE A 2 -4.78 21.21 6.30
C PHE A 2 -4.59 22.67 6.72
N PHE A 3 -5.68 23.43 6.86
CA PHE A 3 -5.63 24.76 7.46
C PHE A 3 -6.03 24.71 8.93
N ASP A 4 -5.05 24.92 9.81
CA ASP A 4 -5.19 24.82 11.26
C ASP A 4 -4.97 26.18 11.93
N ILE A 5 -5.78 26.50 12.94
CA ILE A 5 -5.61 27.72 13.74
C ILE A 5 -5.73 27.38 15.24
N SER A 6 -4.88 27.99 16.06
CA SER A 6 -4.98 27.95 17.51
C SER A 6 -5.08 29.35 18.10
N PHE A 7 -5.99 29.54 19.06
CA PHE A 7 -6.12 30.75 19.85
C PHE A 7 -5.96 30.43 21.33
N GLN A 8 -5.23 31.27 22.06
CA GLN A 8 -5.05 31.13 23.50
C GLN A 8 -5.21 32.47 24.19
N LYS A 9 -5.93 32.47 25.32
CA LYS A 9 -6.07 33.62 26.20
C LYS A 9 -5.84 33.22 27.65
N ASP A 10 -4.97 33.98 28.30
CA ASP A 10 -4.74 33.88 29.74
C ASP A 10 -5.58 34.94 30.46
N PHE A 11 -6.34 34.52 31.47
CA PHE A 11 -7.11 35.36 32.37
C PHE A 11 -6.49 35.33 33.77
N PRO A 12 -6.12 36.48 34.36
CA PRO A 12 -5.67 36.53 35.74
C PRO A 12 -6.82 36.15 36.68
N LEU A 13 -6.55 35.35 37.71
CA LEU A 13 -7.56 35.01 38.70
C LEU A 13 -7.66 36.10 39.78
N PRO A 14 -8.88 36.53 40.16
CA PRO A 14 -9.07 37.65 41.10
C PRO A 14 -8.69 37.33 42.55
N PHE A 15 -8.36 36.07 42.87
CA PHE A 15 -8.07 35.59 44.22
C PHE A 15 -6.60 35.18 44.42
N GLY A 16 -5.69 35.67 43.57
CA GLY A 16 -4.25 35.35 43.62
C GLY A 16 -3.40 36.61 43.66
N ALA A 17 -2.33 36.59 44.47
CA ALA A 17 -1.31 37.64 44.43
C ALA A 17 -0.78 37.80 43.00
N GLU A 18 -0.60 39.05 42.60
CA GLU A 18 -0.27 39.54 41.25
C GLU A 18 0.48 38.52 40.36
N GLY A 19 -0.21 38.04 39.32
CA GLY A 19 0.40 37.30 38.20
C GLY A 19 0.69 35.82 38.42
N LYS A 20 0.60 35.28 39.64
CA LYS A 20 0.94 33.85 39.91
C LYS A 20 -0.18 32.88 39.55
N ARG A 21 -1.44 33.31 39.68
CA ARG A 21 -2.62 32.49 39.40
C ARG A 21 -3.33 32.95 38.14
N LYS A 22 -3.41 32.07 37.15
CA LYS A 22 -4.09 32.37 35.87
C LYS A 22 -4.88 31.17 35.36
N LEU A 23 -5.97 31.49 34.68
CA LEU A 23 -6.78 30.57 33.92
C LEU A 23 -6.46 30.75 32.44
N GLN A 24 -5.91 29.73 31.81
CA GLN A 24 -5.68 29.71 30.38
C GLN A 24 -6.83 29.01 29.68
N PHE A 25 -7.42 29.70 28.71
CA PHE A 25 -8.36 29.14 27.75
C PHE A 25 -7.68 29.01 26.40
N ARG A 26 -7.81 27.84 25.77
CA ARG A 26 -7.24 27.53 24.46
C ARG A 26 -8.32 26.94 23.56
N VAL A 27 -8.33 27.35 22.30
CA VAL A 27 -9.16 26.78 21.25
C VAL A 27 -8.25 26.36 20.11
N ASP A 28 -8.28 25.08 19.74
CA ASP A 28 -7.57 24.56 18.57
C ASP A 28 -8.60 24.14 17.52
N LEU A 29 -8.51 24.72 16.32
CA LEU A 29 -9.30 24.40 15.14
C LEU A 29 -8.40 23.66 14.15
N ILE A 30 -8.49 22.33 14.12
CA ILE A 30 -7.77 21.50 13.15
C ILE A 30 -8.69 21.29 11.95
N ASN A 31 -8.17 21.54 10.75
CA ASN A 31 -8.91 21.57 9.50
C ASN A 31 -10.14 22.51 9.58
N ALA A 32 -9.90 23.80 9.88
CA ALA A 32 -10.95 24.77 10.16
C ALA A 32 -11.96 24.94 9.00
N PHE A 33 -11.52 24.75 7.75
CA PHE A 33 -12.36 24.80 6.56
C PHE A 33 -12.96 23.46 6.14
N ASN A 34 -12.70 22.38 6.89
CA ASN A 34 -13.20 21.04 6.61
C ASN A 34 -12.93 20.53 5.18
N HIS A 35 -11.80 20.91 4.57
CA HIS A 35 -11.49 20.42 3.22
C HIS A 35 -11.07 18.94 3.24
N PRO A 36 -11.52 18.14 2.28
CA PRO A 36 -11.02 16.79 2.09
C PRO A 36 -9.61 16.85 1.49
N ASN A 37 -8.73 15.98 1.96
CA ASN A 37 -7.40 15.79 1.40
C ASN A 37 -7.24 14.32 1.00
N PHE A 38 -7.20 14.06 -0.30
CA PHE A 38 -6.98 12.73 -0.85
C PHE A 38 -5.49 12.53 -1.11
N ARG A 39 -4.98 11.37 -0.70
CA ARG A 39 -3.65 10.90 -1.05
C ARG A 39 -3.75 9.47 -1.57
N TYR A 40 -2.79 9.06 -2.37
CA TYR A 40 -2.67 7.65 -2.72
C TYR A 40 -2.37 6.84 -1.45
N GLY A 41 -3.13 5.76 -1.23
CA GLY A 41 -2.98 4.92 -0.04
C GLY A 41 -1.62 4.23 0.05
N ASN A 42 -0.96 4.02 -1.10
CA ASN A 42 0.37 3.45 -1.19
C ASN A 42 1.19 4.21 -2.25
N THR A 43 2.13 5.03 -1.80
CA THR A 43 3.18 5.64 -2.64
C THR A 43 4.54 4.97 -2.40
N GLY A 44 4.59 3.93 -1.57
CA GLY A 44 5.78 3.52 -0.83
C GLY A 44 6.41 2.21 -1.26
N ASN A 45 5.78 1.45 -2.14
CA ASN A 45 6.42 0.22 -2.60
C ASN A 45 7.39 0.54 -3.73
N THR A 46 8.65 0.17 -3.56
CA THR A 46 9.62 0.14 -4.65
C THR A 46 9.65 -1.30 -5.17
N PRO A 47 9.11 -1.60 -6.37
CA PRO A 47 8.55 -0.69 -7.38
C PRO A 47 7.05 -0.36 -7.18
N ASN A 48 6.66 0.86 -7.61
CA ASN A 48 5.31 1.40 -7.43
C ASN A 48 4.25 0.45 -8.02
N GLY A 49 3.24 0.11 -7.22
CA GLY A 49 2.11 -0.74 -7.62
C GLY A 49 2.27 -2.23 -7.37
N PHE A 50 3.39 -2.66 -6.80
CA PHE A 50 3.59 -4.02 -6.34
C PHE A 50 3.68 -4.05 -4.81
N GLY A 51 3.01 -4.98 -4.15
CA GLY A 51 2.99 -5.18 -2.70
C GLY A 51 4.34 -5.63 -2.12
N GLY A 52 5.21 -6.18 -2.97
CA GLY A 52 6.53 -6.71 -2.64
C GLY A 52 7.22 -7.25 -3.90
N LEU A 53 8.37 -7.91 -3.73
CA LEU A 53 9.09 -8.53 -4.83
C LEU A 53 8.31 -9.75 -5.37
N PRO A 54 8.27 -9.97 -6.69
CA PRO A 54 7.67 -11.17 -7.27
C PRO A 54 8.40 -12.44 -6.81
N ASN A 55 7.66 -13.54 -6.68
CA ASN A 55 8.24 -14.81 -6.24
C ASN A 55 9.13 -15.43 -7.33
N GLU A 56 10.40 -15.66 -6.99
CA GLU A 56 11.44 -16.25 -7.85
C GLU A 56 11.57 -17.78 -7.71
N THR A 57 10.80 -18.41 -6.82
CA THR A 57 10.84 -19.86 -6.64
C THR A 57 10.07 -20.57 -7.76
N PRO A 58 10.51 -21.79 -8.15
CA PRO A 58 9.76 -22.62 -9.08
C PRO A 58 8.32 -22.83 -8.59
N VAL A 59 7.39 -22.94 -9.54
CA VAL A 59 5.95 -23.14 -9.24
C VAL A 59 5.75 -24.36 -8.34
N THR A 60 4.93 -24.19 -7.31
CA THR A 60 4.58 -25.27 -6.38
C THR A 60 3.44 -26.12 -6.92
N GLN A 61 3.27 -27.34 -6.39
CA GLN A 61 2.15 -28.21 -6.77
C GLN A 61 0.79 -27.53 -6.51
N ALA A 62 0.66 -26.79 -5.40
CA ALA A 62 -0.58 -26.09 -5.06
C ALA A 62 -0.92 -25.00 -6.08
N GLU A 63 0.10 -24.24 -6.53
CA GLU A 63 -0.06 -23.21 -7.56
C GLU A 63 -0.45 -23.81 -8.91
N LEU A 64 0.18 -24.91 -9.31
CA LEU A 64 -0.19 -25.62 -10.53
C LEU A 64 -1.64 -26.13 -10.45
N THR A 65 -2.03 -26.74 -9.33
CA THR A 65 -3.40 -27.24 -9.14
C THR A 65 -4.42 -26.11 -9.20
N ALA A 66 -4.14 -24.96 -8.57
CA ALA A 66 -5.02 -23.79 -8.62
C ALA A 66 -5.14 -23.22 -10.05
N TRP A 67 -4.03 -23.19 -10.79
CA TRP A 67 -4.04 -22.76 -12.18
C TRP A 67 -4.81 -23.72 -13.10
N LEU A 68 -4.61 -25.04 -12.96
CA LEU A 68 -5.34 -26.05 -13.73
C LEU A 68 -6.85 -26.01 -13.43
N ALA A 69 -7.24 -25.81 -12.17
CA ALA A 69 -8.65 -25.67 -11.78
C ALA A 69 -9.31 -24.45 -12.46
N ALA A 70 -8.56 -23.36 -12.64
CA ALA A 70 -9.05 -22.15 -13.31
C ALA A 70 -9.01 -22.25 -14.86
N ASN A 71 -8.33 -23.23 -15.44
CA ASN A 71 -8.11 -23.38 -16.88
C ASN A 71 -8.53 -24.78 -17.36
N PRO A 72 -9.83 -25.11 -17.35
CA PRO A 72 -10.31 -26.42 -17.80
C PRO A 72 -9.92 -26.66 -19.27
N GLY A 73 -9.28 -27.79 -19.55
CA GLY A 73 -8.77 -28.16 -20.88
C GLY A 73 -7.29 -27.85 -21.11
N LYS A 74 -6.62 -27.14 -20.20
CA LYS A 74 -5.16 -27.06 -20.19
C LYS A 74 -4.56 -28.27 -19.46
N THR A 75 -3.46 -28.78 -19.99
CA THR A 75 -2.69 -29.87 -19.39
C THR A 75 -1.23 -29.44 -19.27
N ALA A 76 -0.67 -29.50 -18.05
CA ALA A 76 0.72 -29.19 -17.79
C ALA A 76 1.23 -30.03 -16.62
N THR A 77 2.49 -30.45 -16.67
CA THR A 77 3.13 -31.14 -15.55
C THR A 77 3.87 -30.15 -14.65
N LEU A 78 4.05 -30.50 -13.37
CA LEU A 78 4.81 -29.66 -12.43
C LEU A 78 6.23 -29.43 -12.94
N THR A 79 6.91 -30.49 -13.39
CA THR A 79 8.26 -30.42 -13.93
C THR A 79 8.34 -29.48 -15.13
N GLN A 80 7.37 -29.53 -16.05
CA GLN A 80 7.35 -28.64 -17.22
C GLN A 80 7.33 -27.17 -16.81
N VAL A 81 6.46 -26.80 -15.86
CA VAL A 81 6.33 -25.41 -15.41
C VAL A 81 7.53 -24.98 -14.58
N GLN A 82 8.03 -25.84 -13.67
CA GLN A 82 9.20 -25.54 -12.85
C GLN A 82 10.46 -25.32 -13.70
N ASN A 83 10.61 -26.07 -14.79
CA ASN A 83 11.74 -25.94 -15.70
C ASN A 83 11.81 -24.56 -16.36
N LEU A 84 10.70 -23.81 -16.48
CA LEU A 84 10.74 -22.43 -16.99
C LEU A 84 11.55 -21.51 -16.05
N THR A 85 11.38 -21.66 -14.74
CA THR A 85 12.18 -20.92 -13.75
C THR A 85 13.61 -21.48 -13.68
N ILE A 86 13.76 -22.80 -13.61
CA ILE A 86 15.07 -23.46 -13.41
C ILE A 86 16.00 -23.18 -14.60
N ASN A 87 15.52 -23.33 -15.83
CA ASN A 87 16.32 -23.11 -17.04
C ASN A 87 16.66 -21.64 -17.28
N SER A 88 15.98 -20.73 -16.59
CA SER A 88 16.29 -19.30 -16.65
C SER A 88 17.35 -18.86 -15.65
N ARG A 89 17.78 -19.75 -14.73
CA ARG A 89 18.80 -19.42 -13.73
C ARG A 89 20.17 -19.27 -14.37
N LEU A 90 20.95 -18.33 -13.84
CA LEU A 90 22.36 -18.18 -14.14
C LEU A 90 23.14 -19.40 -13.62
N PRO A 91 24.39 -19.64 -14.08
CA PRO A 91 25.23 -20.71 -13.55
C PRO A 91 25.45 -20.65 -12.03
N SER A 92 25.32 -19.46 -11.43
CA SER A 92 25.34 -19.26 -9.97
C SER A 92 24.11 -19.80 -9.24
N GLY A 93 23.08 -20.24 -9.95
CA GLY A 93 21.77 -20.62 -9.41
C GLY A 93 20.83 -19.44 -9.13
N ALA A 94 21.28 -18.19 -9.28
CA ALA A 94 20.44 -17.01 -9.15
C ALA A 94 19.54 -16.79 -10.38
N ILE A 95 18.43 -16.06 -10.21
CA ILE A 95 17.63 -15.60 -11.35
C ILE A 95 18.27 -14.32 -11.95
N PRO A 96 18.20 -14.09 -13.27
CA PRO A 96 18.69 -12.85 -13.88
C PRO A 96 17.96 -11.62 -13.33
N LEU A 97 18.67 -10.49 -13.23
CA LEU A 97 18.12 -9.24 -12.69
C LEU A 97 16.89 -8.74 -13.49
N ASP A 98 16.90 -8.96 -14.79
CA ASP A 98 15.83 -8.61 -15.73
C ASP A 98 14.82 -9.74 -15.94
N PHE A 99 14.81 -10.78 -15.08
CA PHE A 99 13.91 -11.91 -15.25
C PHE A 99 12.45 -11.47 -15.33
N PHE A 100 11.99 -10.51 -14.53
CA PHE A 100 10.61 -10.02 -14.60
C PHE A 100 10.39 -8.88 -15.62
N HIS A 101 11.35 -8.61 -16.51
CA HIS A 101 11.14 -7.71 -17.63
C HIS A 101 10.23 -8.38 -18.67
N VAL A 102 8.95 -7.99 -18.66
CA VAL A 102 7.93 -8.46 -19.61
C VAL A 102 6.92 -7.33 -19.86
N PRO A 103 6.43 -7.13 -21.11
CA PRO A 103 5.36 -6.19 -21.38
C PRO A 103 4.10 -6.55 -20.57
N ILE A 104 3.58 -5.57 -19.81
CA ILE A 104 2.35 -5.74 -19.04
C ILE A 104 1.15 -5.52 -19.98
N PRO A 105 0.25 -6.50 -20.14
CA PRO A 105 -0.90 -6.36 -21.03
C PRO A 105 -1.93 -5.37 -20.46
N GLN A 106 -2.77 -4.83 -21.34
CA GLN A 106 -3.93 -4.05 -20.93
C GLN A 106 -4.82 -4.86 -19.99
N GLY A 107 -5.32 -4.21 -18.93
CA GLY A 107 -6.20 -4.86 -17.94
C GLY A 107 -5.47 -5.71 -16.91
N PHE A 108 -4.14 -5.75 -16.90
CA PHE A 108 -3.34 -6.54 -15.95
C PHE A 108 -3.80 -6.43 -14.48
N ALA A 109 -4.10 -5.21 -14.00
CA ALA A 109 -4.56 -4.96 -12.64
C ALA A 109 -5.87 -5.69 -12.29
N THR A 110 -6.78 -5.82 -13.25
CA THR A 110 -8.10 -6.44 -13.08
C THR A 110 -8.12 -7.92 -13.46
N THR A 111 -7.14 -8.39 -14.20
CA THR A 111 -7.01 -9.77 -14.64
C THR A 111 -6.62 -10.69 -13.49
N ALA A 112 -7.27 -11.85 -13.36
CA ALA A 112 -6.91 -12.85 -12.36
C ALA A 112 -5.52 -13.43 -12.66
N ALA A 113 -4.69 -13.67 -11.64
CA ALA A 113 -3.35 -14.25 -11.86
C ALA A 113 -3.42 -15.56 -12.65
N THR A 114 -4.41 -16.41 -12.34
CA THR A 114 -4.59 -17.71 -12.97
C THR A 114 -4.97 -17.68 -14.44
N SER A 115 -5.33 -16.53 -15.03
CA SER A 115 -5.61 -16.46 -16.47
C SER A 115 -4.34 -16.33 -17.33
N PHE A 116 -3.18 -16.07 -16.74
CA PHE A 116 -1.91 -16.04 -17.47
C PHE A 116 -1.41 -17.46 -17.72
N ASP A 117 -0.95 -17.75 -18.94
CA ASP A 117 -0.49 -19.09 -19.32
C ASP A 117 0.90 -19.41 -18.74
N ILE A 118 0.93 -20.09 -17.60
CA ILE A 118 2.17 -20.46 -16.90
C ILE A 118 2.97 -21.56 -17.61
N THR A 119 2.49 -22.11 -18.72
CA THR A 119 3.26 -23.04 -19.57
C THR A 119 4.25 -22.31 -20.49
N THR A 120 4.13 -20.98 -20.56
CA THR A 120 5.07 -20.10 -21.26
C THR A 120 5.87 -19.27 -20.26
N LEU A 121 7.13 -18.97 -20.59
CA LEU A 121 7.97 -18.17 -19.70
C LEU A 121 7.38 -16.77 -19.45
N SER A 122 6.88 -16.10 -20.50
CA SER A 122 6.26 -14.78 -20.38
C SER A 122 4.98 -14.81 -19.54
N GLY A 123 4.12 -15.82 -19.72
CA GLY A 123 2.92 -15.97 -18.91
C GLY A 123 3.22 -16.31 -17.45
N LEU A 124 4.26 -17.12 -17.19
CA LEU A 124 4.75 -17.36 -15.83
C LEU A 124 5.25 -16.08 -15.15
N LYS A 125 6.01 -15.23 -15.87
CA LYS A 125 6.45 -13.92 -15.36
C LYS A 125 5.25 -13.03 -14.99
N LEU A 126 4.24 -12.95 -15.86
CA LEU A 126 3.01 -12.19 -15.61
C LEU A 126 2.20 -12.77 -14.43
N TYR A 127 2.13 -14.09 -14.30
CA TYR A 127 1.50 -14.77 -13.16
C TYR A 127 2.16 -14.35 -11.84
N ARG A 128 3.51 -14.40 -11.75
CA ARG A 128 4.27 -13.99 -10.56
C ARG A 128 4.13 -12.50 -10.26
N LEU A 129 4.21 -11.66 -11.29
CA LEU A 129 3.98 -10.21 -11.14
C LEU A 129 2.57 -9.93 -10.62
N ARG A 130 1.55 -10.67 -11.11
CA ARG A 130 0.17 -10.45 -10.69
C ARG A 130 -0.10 -10.90 -9.26
N GLN A 131 0.55 -11.96 -8.80
CA GLN A 131 0.53 -12.38 -7.39
C GLN A 131 1.12 -11.30 -6.47
N ALA A 132 2.17 -10.60 -6.93
CA ALA A 132 2.82 -9.53 -6.18
C ALA A 132 2.15 -8.16 -6.36
N TYR A 133 1.20 -8.00 -7.28
CA TYR A 133 0.52 -6.73 -7.54
C TYR A 133 -0.31 -6.29 -6.33
N ASP A 134 -0.13 -5.03 -5.91
CA ASP A 134 -0.95 -4.44 -4.84
C ASP A 134 -2.30 -4.00 -5.41
N ALA A 135 -3.37 -4.66 -5.00
CA ALA A 135 -4.73 -4.31 -5.40
C ALA A 135 -5.16 -2.90 -4.94
N SER A 136 -4.48 -2.32 -3.94
CA SER A 136 -4.70 -0.95 -3.46
C SER A 136 -3.90 0.09 -4.23
N PHE A 137 -3.10 -0.32 -5.22
CA PHE A 137 -2.36 0.62 -6.04
C PHE A 137 -3.29 1.55 -6.80
N GLY A 138 -2.95 2.84 -6.82
CA GLY A 138 -3.75 3.88 -7.49
C GLY A 138 -5.06 4.22 -6.78
N VAL A 139 -5.37 3.60 -5.64
CA VAL A 139 -6.54 3.97 -4.83
C VAL A 139 -6.28 5.31 -4.15
N LEU A 140 -7.14 6.27 -4.45
CA LEU A 140 -7.20 7.55 -3.75
C LEU A 140 -8.04 7.38 -2.49
N GLY A 141 -7.45 7.69 -1.33
CA GLY A 141 -8.10 7.59 -0.04
C GLY A 141 -7.87 8.84 0.80
N ALA A 142 -8.66 9.00 1.85
CA ALA A 142 -8.34 9.97 2.88
C ALA A 142 -7.04 9.54 3.58
N SER A 143 -6.04 10.41 3.65
CA SER A 143 -4.72 10.06 4.20
C SER A 143 -4.82 9.64 5.66
N VAL A 144 -4.22 8.51 6.03
CA VAL A 144 -4.15 8.02 7.42
C VAL A 144 -2.92 8.64 8.13
N PRO A 145 -3.04 9.13 9.38
CA PRO A 145 -4.26 9.23 10.18
C PRO A 145 -5.24 10.24 9.57
N TYR A 146 -6.48 9.80 9.38
CA TYR A 146 -7.55 10.68 8.94
C TYR A 146 -7.79 11.68 10.05
N GLN A 147 -7.51 12.96 9.79
CA GLN A 147 -7.83 14.05 10.70
C GLN A 147 -9.13 14.69 10.24
N PRO A 148 -10.31 14.23 10.73
CA PRO A 148 -11.54 14.96 10.53
C PRO A 148 -11.41 16.34 11.17
N ARG A 149 -12.26 17.30 10.77
CA ARG A 149 -12.35 18.60 11.45
C ARG A 149 -12.50 18.37 12.95
N TYR A 150 -11.57 18.94 13.72
CA TYR A 150 -11.55 18.80 15.18
C TYR A 150 -11.49 20.18 15.83
N ILE A 151 -12.37 20.41 16.79
CA ILE A 151 -12.39 21.62 17.61
C ILE A 151 -12.10 21.20 19.04
N GLN A 152 -10.93 21.59 19.55
CA GLN A 152 -10.53 21.31 20.92
C GLN A 152 -10.67 22.56 21.77
N LEU A 153 -11.28 22.41 22.94
CA LEU A 153 -11.32 23.43 23.97
C LEU A 153 -10.46 22.96 25.15
N GLY A 154 -9.47 23.77 25.51
CA GLY A 154 -8.55 23.51 26.61
C GLY A 154 -8.72 24.53 27.71
N LEU A 155 -8.79 24.04 28.95
CA LEU A 155 -8.71 24.88 30.14
C LEU A 155 -7.53 24.43 30.98
N LYS A 156 -6.66 25.36 31.36
CA LYS A 156 -5.51 25.08 32.22
C LYS A 156 -5.43 26.09 33.35
N LEU A 157 -5.43 25.57 34.57
CA LEU A 157 -5.26 26.37 35.78
C LEU A 157 -3.79 26.37 36.19
N TYR A 158 -3.25 27.56 36.44
CA TYR A 158 -1.93 27.78 37.01
C TYR A 158 -2.11 28.31 38.44
N PHE A 159 -1.43 27.69 39.41
CA PHE A 159 -1.56 27.97 40.84
C PHE A 159 -0.24 28.42 41.48
#